data_AF-A0A2T1D8H7-F1
#
_entry.id   AF-A0A2T1D8H7-F1
#
_cell.length_a   1.000
_cell.length_b   1.000
_cell.length_c   1.000
_cell.angle_alpha   90.00
_cell.angle_beta   90.00
_cell.angle_gamma   90.00
#
_symmetry.space_group_name_H-M   'P 1'
#
loop_
_entity.id
_entity.type
_entity.pdbx_description
1 polymer ?
#
loop_
_entity_poly.entity_id
_entity_poly.type
_entity_poly.pdbx_seq_one_letter_code
_entity_poly.pdbx_strand_id
1 'polypeptide(L)' 'MTRTPHDQFSKQYLEELLTPLGQVTIGKEVPGEARQVDVFFAPTSQSAANWEPLGLLGRFAATTCLLEPFRNQPSPTEA' A
#
# COMPACT_ATOMS: atom_id res chain seq x y z
N MET A 1 7.89 -12.64 3.42
CA MET A 1 7.06 -13.64 4.13
C MET A 1 5.95 -12.92 4.88
N THR A 2 4.69 -13.20 4.55
CA THR A 2 3.54 -12.69 5.30
C THR A 2 3.43 -13.39 6.64
N ARG A 3 3.31 -12.60 7.71
CA ARG A 3 3.49 -13.07 9.10
C ARG A 3 2.16 -13.30 9.83
N THR A 4 1.08 -12.63 9.43
CA THR A 4 -0.24 -12.71 10.06
C THR A 4 -1.36 -12.54 9.02
N PRO A 5 -2.59 -13.02 9.28
CA PRO A 5 -3.74 -12.79 8.40
C PRO A 5 -4.05 -11.30 8.18
N HIS A 6 -3.88 -10.46 9.22
CA HIS A 6 -4.07 -9.01 9.11
C HIS A 6 -3.07 -8.37 8.14
N ASP A 7 -1.77 -8.71 8.27
CA ASP A 7 -0.71 -8.25 7.37
C ASP A 7 -0.99 -8.64 5.91
N GLN A 8 -1.41 -9.89 5.68
CA GLN A 8 -1.79 -10.36 4.34
C GLN A 8 -3.02 -9.62 3.80
N PHE A 9 -4.05 -9.42 4.63
CA PHE A 9 -5.25 -8.70 4.24
C PHE A 9 -4.95 -7.25 3.89
N SER A 10 -4.19 -6.52 4.71
CA SER A 10 -3.84 -5.12 4.45
C SER A 10 -3.09 -4.95 3.12
N LYS A 11 -2.18 -5.86 2.80
CA LYS A 11 -1.44 -5.87 1.53
C LYS A 11 -2.35 -6.09 0.33
N GLN A 12 -3.19 -7.13 0.38
CA GLN A 12 -4.14 -7.45 -0.69
C GLN A 12 -5.18 -6.34 -0.87
N TYR A 13 -5.66 -5.77 0.23
CA TYR A 13 -6.63 -4.69 0.20
C TYR A 13 -6.05 -3.44 -0.48
N LEU A 14 -4.81 -3.06 -0.13
CA LEU A 14 -4.14 -1.93 -0.79
C LEU A 14 -3.80 -2.22 -2.26
N GLU A 15 -3.44 -3.46 -2.60
CA GLU A 15 -3.23 -3.88 -3.99
C GLU A 15 -4.48 -3.69 -4.83
N GLU A 16 -5.61 -4.27 -4.42
CA GLU A 16 -6.89 -4.15 -5.12
C GLU A 16 -7.37 -2.68 -5.19
N LEU A 17 -7.22 -1.93 -4.10
CA LEU A 17 -7.68 -0.54 -4.03
C LEU A 17 -6.89 0.40 -4.96
N LEU A 18 -5.59 0.17 -5.13
CA LEU A 18 -4.68 1.06 -5.87
C LEU A 18 -4.41 0.61 -7.31
N THR A 19 -4.64 -0.66 -7.65
CA THR A 19 -4.47 -1.20 -9.01
C THR A 19 -5.18 -0.38 -10.10
N PRO A 20 -6.41 0.15 -9.89
CA PRO A 20 -7.06 0.99 -10.90
C PRO A 20 -6.33 2.31 -11.17
N LEU A 21 -5.48 2.76 -10.25
CA LEU A 21 -4.87 4.09 -10.25
C LEU A 21 -3.38 4.06 -10.66
N GLY A 22 -2.77 2.87 -10.71
CA GLY A 22 -1.36 2.72 -11.00
C GLY A 22 -0.87 1.28 -10.90
N GLN A 23 0.44 1.12 -10.96
CA GLN A 23 1.11 -0.15 -10.75
C GLN A 23 1.39 -0.36 -9.27
N VAL A 24 0.98 -1.50 -8.74
CA VAL A 24 1.27 -1.93 -7.38
C VAL A 24 2.25 -3.10 -7.43
N THR A 25 3.22 -3.13 -6.51
CA THR A 25 4.11 -4.26 -6.30
C THR A 25 4.17 -4.58 -4.81
N ILE A 26 3.70 -5.76 -4.43
CA ILE A 26 3.74 -6.27 -3.06
C ILE A 26 5.09 -6.94 -2.78
N GLY A 27 5.68 -6.66 -1.61
CA GLY A 27 6.90 -7.34 -1.17
C GLY A 27 8.15 -7.00 -1.99
N LYS A 28 8.23 -5.79 -2.54
CA LYS A 28 9.36 -5.36 -3.39
C LYS A 28 10.67 -5.37 -2.59
N GLU A 29 11.68 -6.09 -3.08
CA GLU A 29 13.01 -6.10 -2.48
C GLU A 29 13.70 -4.74 -2.62
N VAL A 30 14.39 -4.32 -1.56
CA VAL A 30 15.20 -3.10 -1.56
C VAL A 30 16.65 -3.49 -1.93
N PRO A 31 17.16 -3.05 -3.09
CA PRO A 31 18.52 -3.39 -3.50
C PRO A 31 19.55 -2.93 -2.44
N GLY A 32 20.42 -3.85 -2.02
CA GLY A 32 21.46 -3.56 -1.03
C GLY A 32 21.00 -3.68 0.43
N GLU A 33 19.73 -3.97 0.70
CA GLU A 33 19.21 -4.22 2.05
C GLU A 33 18.52 -5.59 2.11
N ALA A 34 18.65 -6.30 3.22
CA ALA A 34 17.87 -7.51 3.50
C ALA A 34 16.44 -7.15 3.95
N ARG A 35 15.75 -6.30 3.18
CA ARG A 35 14.42 -5.76 3.48
C ARG A 35 13.53 -5.75 2.25
N GLN A 36 12.23 -5.84 2.51
CA GLN A 36 11.17 -5.76 1.51
C GLN A 36 10.20 -4.67 1.93
N VAL A 37 9.70 -3.93 0.94
CA VAL A 37 8.60 -2.98 1.11
C VAL A 37 7.28 -3.72 1.00
N ASP A 38 6.37 -3.48 1.94
CA ASP A 38 5.07 -4.14 1.96
C ASP A 38 4.25 -3.80 0.71
N VAL A 39 4.13 -2.52 0.34
CA VAL A 39 3.49 -2.06 -0.89
C VAL A 39 4.32 -0.96 -1.56
N PHE A 40 4.77 -1.19 -2.78
CA PHE A 40 5.34 -0.16 -3.66
C PHE A 40 4.28 0.26 -4.68
N PHE A 41 3.96 1.55 -4.74
CA PHE A 41 2.97 2.08 -5.67
C PHE A 41 3.59 3.09 -6.63
N ALA A 42 3.27 2.97 -7.92
CA ALA A 42 3.62 3.93 -8.96
C ALA A 42 2.36 4.36 -9.73
N PRO A 43 1.92 5.63 -9.60
CA PRO A 43 0.71 6.10 -10.29
C PRO A 43 0.91 6.15 -11.80
N THR A 44 -0.16 5.87 -12.55
CA THR A 44 -0.16 6.11 -14.01
C THR A 44 -0.44 7.58 -14.27
N SER A 45 0.34 8.25 -15.15
CA SER A 45 0.22 9.69 -15.43
C SER A 45 -1.18 10.18 -15.84
N GLN A 46 -2.05 9.26 -16.25
CA GLN A 46 -3.41 9.53 -16.70
C GLN A 46 -4.46 9.46 -15.57
N SER A 47 -4.08 8.99 -14.38
CA SER A 47 -4.97 8.84 -13.22
C SER A 47 -5.08 10.11 -12.36
N ALA A 48 -4.92 11.30 -12.96
CA ALA A 48 -5.26 12.56 -12.29
C ALA A 48 -6.78 12.68 -12.02
N ALA A 49 -7.60 11.77 -12.57
CA ALA A 49 -9.04 11.77 -12.39
C ALA A 49 -9.46 10.92 -11.17
N ASN A 50 -9.76 11.63 -10.08
CA ASN A 50 -10.52 11.19 -8.90
C ASN A 50 -9.77 10.38 -7.83
N TRP A 51 -8.75 11.01 -7.23
CA TRP A 51 -8.22 10.59 -5.92
C TRP A 51 -9.12 11.00 -4.75
N GLU A 52 -10.11 11.89 -4.96
CA GLU A 52 -11.00 12.38 -3.90
C GLU A 52 -11.62 11.27 -3.03
N PRO A 53 -12.12 10.14 -3.58
CA PRO A 53 -12.72 9.08 -2.77
C PRO A 53 -11.73 8.42 -1.79
N LEU A 54 -10.43 8.44 -2.11
CA LEU A 54 -9.39 7.88 -1.25
C LEU A 54 -8.90 8.85 -0.17
N GLY A 55 -9.37 10.11 -0.18
CA GLY A 55 -9.00 11.11 0.82
C GLY A 55 -7.48 11.25 1.00
N LEU A 56 -7.00 11.04 2.23
CA LEU A 56 -5.58 11.17 2.55
C LEU A 56 -4.71 10.14 1.82
N LEU A 57 -5.19 8.91 1.65
CA LEU A 57 -4.47 7.88 0.91
C LEU A 57 -4.25 8.31 -0.54
N GLY A 58 -5.29 8.87 -1.16
CA GLY A 58 -5.20 9.39 -2.53
C GLY A 58 -4.18 10.51 -2.67
N ARG A 59 -4.06 11.39 -1.66
CA ARG A 59 -3.03 12.44 -1.64
C ARG A 59 -1.61 11.88 -1.54
N PHE A 60 -1.39 10.80 -0.80
CA PHE A 60 -0.07 10.14 -0.74
C PHE A 60 0.25 9.36 -2.02
N ALA A 61 -0.75 8.76 -2.63
CA ALA A 61 -0.63 8.00 -3.87
C ALA A 61 -0.50 8.88 -5.13
N ALA A 62 -0.64 10.20 -5.02
CA ALA A 62 -0.46 11.12 -6.14
C ALA A 62 0.97 11.08 -6.76
N THR A 63 1.95 10.57 -6.02
CA THR A 63 3.32 10.32 -6.49
C THR A 63 3.72 8.88 -6.16
N THR A 64 4.77 8.36 -6.81
CA THR A 64 5.35 7.08 -6.42
C THR A 64 5.67 7.06 -4.93
N CYS A 65 5.17 6.04 -4.22
CA CYS A 65 5.28 5.97 -2.78
C CYS A 65 5.42 4.53 -2.27
N LEU A 66 5.85 4.42 -1.01
CA LEU A 66 5.95 3.18 -0.25
C LEU A 66 4.87 3.22 0.84
N LEU A 67 4.08 2.16 0.99
CA LEU A 67 3.08 2.04 2.05
C LEU A 67 3.39 0.82 2.92
N GLU A 68 3.56 1.08 4.22
CA GLU A 68 3.82 0.08 5.27
C GLU A 68 2.62 0.06 6.22
N PRO A 69 1.55 -0.72 5.93
CA PRO A 69 0.40 -0.82 6.82
C PRO A 69 0.78 -1.46 8.17
N PHE A 70 -0.02 -1.20 9.20
CA PHE A 70 0.19 -1.81 10.51
C PHE A 70 0.08 -3.33 10.40
N ARG A 71 1.15 -4.02 10.83
CA ARG A 71 1.29 -5.49 10.72
C ARG A 71 0.38 -6.24 11.69
N ASN A 72 0.07 -5.60 12.81
CA ASN A 72 -0.75 -6.17 13.87
C ASN A 72 -2.16 -5.62 13.76
N GLN A 73 -3.13 -6.50 13.99
CA GLN A 73 -4.50 -6.08 14.22
C GLN A 73 -4.52 -5.18 15.46
N PRO A 74 -5.25 -4.04 15.43
CA PRO A 74 -5.42 -3.20 16.61
C PRO A 74 -6.08 -3.99 17.74
N SER A 75 -5.62 -3.77 18.98
CA SER A 75 -6.28 -4.31 20.16
C SER A 75 -7.60 -3.56 20.43
N PRO A 76 -8.52 -4.10 21.25
CA PRO A 76 -9.76 -3.42 21.62
C PRO A 76 -9.59 -2.06 22.30
N THR A 77 -8.38 -1.74 22.79
CA THR A 77 -8.06 -0.44 23.39
C THR A 77 -7.48 0.55 22.37
N GLU A 78 -7.04 0.06 21.20
CA GLU A 78 -6.45 0.86 20.12
C GLU A 78 -7.42 1.11 18.95
N ALA A 79 -8.52 0.35 18.87
CA ALA A 79 -9.56 0.46 17.85
C ALA A 79 -10.64 1.51 18.20
#